data_AF-A0A3P5ZKV4-F1
#
_entry.id   AF-A0A3P5ZKV4-F1
#
_cell.length_a   1.000
_cell.length_b   1.000
_cell.length_c   1.000
_cell.angle_alpha   90.00
_cell.angle_beta   90.00
_cell.angle_gamma   90.00
#
_symmetry.space_group_name_H-M   'P 1'
#
loop_
_entity.id
_entity.type
_entity.pdbx_description
1 polymer ?
#
loop_
_entity_poly.entity_id
_entity_poly.type
_entity_poly.pdbx_seq_one_letter_code
_entity_poly.pdbx_strand_id
1 'polypeptide(L)'
;MSENMEQFLELSVSPLIPSLPDDVTLDIVARVPRSHYPTLSLVSKKFRKLIASPKLYKRRSQLGITQHRVYALLRNRDSGDCRFYILHQKLNSRNRLVIVRSLPPVSSRGSFVSVGSKVYVFNDVDALCIDCASHTAQPIPDMPQRISATPMPSRDWEGGCVVDDVLYYLDCSDKALRAFDPKQSRWSVVNGLDEFLAAETTQSKWANVVKYGEMKLALFFLKTHDGKKVICCAEIALERRQGGEIWGKMESFDVVIEDG
;
A
#
# COMPACT_ATOMS: atom_id res chain seq x y z
N MET A 1 -13.88 -51.48 3.41
CA MET A 1 -13.89 -50.35 2.45
C MET A 1 -15.31 -49.83 2.36
N SER A 2 -15.67 -48.83 3.16
CA SER A 2 -16.77 -47.87 2.89
C SER A 2 -17.01 -46.90 4.07
N GLU A 3 -16.48 -47.14 5.27
CA GLU A 3 -16.76 -46.27 6.44
C GLU A 3 -15.80 -45.07 6.60
N ASN A 4 -14.77 -44.93 5.75
CA ASN A 4 -13.80 -43.83 5.84
C ASN A 4 -14.09 -42.63 4.93
N MET A 5 -15.24 -42.59 4.24
CA MET A 5 -15.59 -41.49 3.31
C MET A 5 -16.62 -40.50 3.90
N GLU A 6 -17.18 -40.80 5.07
CA GLU A 6 -18.08 -39.88 5.79
C GLU A 6 -17.39 -39.16 6.95
N GLN A 7 -16.12 -39.45 7.24
CA GLN A 7 -15.35 -38.69 8.24
C GLN A 7 -14.77 -37.36 7.72
N PHE A 8 -15.30 -36.87 6.60
CA PHE A 8 -15.19 -35.48 6.13
C PHE A 8 -16.33 -34.58 6.65
N LEU A 9 -17.18 -35.12 7.54
CA LEU A 9 -18.27 -34.41 8.18
C LEU A 9 -17.78 -33.23 9.06
N GLU A 10 -18.36 -32.08 8.74
CA GLU A 10 -18.83 -31.07 9.70
C GLU A 10 -17.78 -30.22 10.44
N LEU A 11 -17.20 -29.28 9.71
CA LEU A 11 -16.95 -27.95 10.27
C LEU A 11 -18.30 -27.35 10.69
N SER A 12 -18.66 -27.51 11.98
CA SER A 12 -19.87 -27.02 12.65
C SER A 12 -20.68 -25.95 11.88
N VAL A 13 -21.72 -26.43 11.19
CA VAL A 13 -22.59 -25.64 10.29
C VAL A 13 -23.60 -24.84 11.12
N SER A 14 -23.11 -23.90 11.91
CA SER A 14 -23.95 -22.75 12.25
C SER A 14 -23.59 -21.61 11.28
N PRO A 15 -24.58 -21.00 10.62
CA PRO A 15 -24.32 -19.95 9.64
C PRO A 15 -23.61 -18.77 10.30
N LEU A 16 -22.79 -18.06 9.52
CA LEU A 16 -22.05 -16.90 10.03
C LEU A 16 -23.01 -15.76 10.47
N ILE A 17 -24.11 -15.60 9.73
CA ILE A 17 -25.24 -14.74 10.08
C ILE A 17 -26.47 -15.64 10.17
N PRO A 18 -27.17 -15.71 11.32
CA PRO A 18 -28.41 -16.48 11.43
C PRO A 18 -29.39 -16.04 10.35
N SER A 19 -30.10 -16.99 9.73
CA SER A 19 -31.05 -16.80 8.61
C SER A 19 -30.47 -16.50 7.22
N LEU A 20 -29.15 -16.38 7.05
CA LEU A 20 -28.54 -16.21 5.73
C LEU A 20 -27.73 -17.45 5.30
N PRO A 21 -27.82 -17.83 4.01
CA PRO A 21 -26.86 -18.75 3.41
C PRO A 21 -25.41 -18.25 3.53
N ASP A 22 -24.46 -19.19 3.63
CA ASP A 22 -23.04 -18.88 3.83
C ASP A 22 -22.41 -18.13 2.64
N ASP A 23 -22.88 -18.38 1.43
CA ASP A 23 -22.45 -17.71 0.20
C ASP A 23 -22.94 -16.26 0.14
N VAL A 24 -24.20 -16.00 0.53
CA VAL A 24 -24.75 -14.64 0.67
C VAL A 24 -23.99 -13.88 1.74
N THR A 25 -23.70 -14.54 2.86
CA THR A 25 -22.92 -13.93 3.94
C THR A 25 -21.49 -13.59 3.49
N LEU A 26 -20.84 -14.49 2.73
CA LEU A 26 -19.54 -14.23 2.14
C LEU A 26 -19.56 -13.00 1.22
N ASP A 27 -20.60 -12.85 0.41
CA ASP A 27 -20.77 -11.70 -0.50
C ASP A 27 -20.97 -10.38 0.24
N ILE A 28 -21.76 -10.40 1.31
CA ILE A 28 -21.94 -9.24 2.19
C ILE A 28 -20.59 -8.82 2.78
N VAL A 29 -19.85 -9.75 3.40
CA VAL A 29 -18.56 -9.45 4.02
C VAL A 29 -17.51 -9.05 2.97
N ALA A 30 -17.56 -9.65 1.78
CA ALA A 30 -16.69 -9.29 0.66
C ALA A 30 -16.93 -7.84 0.19
N ARG A 31 -18.15 -7.32 0.28
CA ARG A 31 -18.48 -5.94 -0.08
C ARG A 31 -18.08 -4.91 0.97
N VAL A 32 -17.94 -5.30 2.23
CA VAL A 32 -17.50 -4.37 3.28
C VAL A 32 -16.06 -3.88 3.02
N PRO A 33 -15.77 -2.57 3.14
CA PRO A 33 -14.41 -2.06 3.01
C PRO A 33 -13.45 -2.70 4.01
N ARG A 34 -12.22 -3.04 3.61
CA ARG A 34 -11.24 -3.71 4.49
C ARG A 34 -10.86 -2.89 5.73
N SER A 35 -11.06 -1.57 5.72
CA SER A 35 -10.90 -0.71 6.91
C SER A 35 -11.79 -1.12 8.08
N HIS A 36 -12.93 -1.78 7.81
CA HIS A 36 -13.87 -2.27 8.83
C HIS A 36 -13.56 -3.71 9.26
N TYR A 37 -12.65 -4.42 8.60
CA TYR A 37 -12.32 -5.81 8.92
C TYR A 37 -11.74 -6.00 10.32
N PRO A 38 -10.86 -5.11 10.85
CA PRO A 38 -10.44 -5.18 12.24
C PRO A 38 -11.63 -5.20 13.20
N THR A 39 -12.61 -4.31 13.01
CA THR A 39 -13.83 -4.25 13.84
C THR A 39 -14.71 -5.48 13.66
N LEU A 40 -14.96 -5.91 12.41
CA LEU A 40 -15.73 -7.11 12.12
C LEU A 40 -15.09 -8.38 12.72
N SER A 41 -13.77 -8.46 12.77
CA SER A 41 -13.05 -9.60 13.36
C SER A 41 -13.24 -9.73 14.88
N LEU A 42 -13.76 -8.69 15.53
CA LEU A 42 -14.09 -8.69 16.96
C LEU A 42 -15.51 -9.19 17.23
N VAL A 43 -16.40 -9.19 16.23
CA VAL A 43 -17.81 -9.60 16.38
C VAL A 43 -17.93 -11.07 16.78
N SER A 44 -17.19 -11.97 16.13
CA SER A 44 -17.17 -13.40 16.50
C SER A 44 -15.90 -14.12 16.03
N LYS A 45 -15.63 -15.29 16.62
CA LYS A 45 -14.54 -16.18 16.17
C LYS A 45 -14.71 -16.60 14.70
N LYS A 46 -15.95 -16.73 14.22
CA LYS A 46 -16.24 -17.09 12.83
C LYS A 46 -15.92 -15.94 11.87
N PHE A 47 -16.31 -14.70 12.20
CA PHE A 47 -15.91 -13.52 11.40
C PHE A 47 -14.40 -13.37 11.34
N ARG A 48 -13.70 -13.55 12.47
CA ARG A 48 -12.23 -13.53 12.51
C ARG A 48 -11.61 -14.55 11.57
N LYS A 49 -12.08 -15.81 11.61
CA LYS A 49 -11.61 -16.88 10.71
C LYS A 49 -11.90 -16.55 9.25
N LEU A 50 -13.08 -16.03 8.93
CA LEU A 50 -13.44 -15.66 7.57
C LEU A 50 -12.55 -14.54 7.02
N ILE A 51 -12.33 -13.49 7.81
CA ILE A 51 -11.50 -12.33 7.44
C ILE A 51 -10.03 -12.71 7.21
N ALA A 52 -9.53 -13.70 7.97
CA ALA A 52 -8.21 -14.27 7.79
C ALA A 52 -8.14 -15.28 6.62
N SER A 53 -9.27 -15.72 6.06
CA SER A 53 -9.32 -16.76 5.04
C SER A 53 -9.05 -16.21 3.63
N PRO A 54 -8.25 -16.89 2.80
CA PRO A 54 -8.09 -16.58 1.38
C PRO A 54 -9.40 -16.60 0.59
N LYS A 55 -10.40 -17.37 1.05
CA LYS A 55 -11.72 -17.50 0.39
C LYS A 55 -12.41 -16.15 0.21
N LEU A 56 -12.32 -15.29 1.23
CA LEU A 56 -12.91 -13.95 1.20
C LEU A 56 -12.26 -13.08 0.11
N TYR A 57 -10.93 -13.09 0.03
CA TYR A 57 -10.19 -12.29 -0.94
C TYR A 57 -10.38 -12.77 -2.38
N LYS A 58 -10.47 -14.09 -2.58
CA LYS A 58 -10.85 -14.66 -3.88
C LYS A 58 -12.23 -14.19 -4.29
N ARG A 59 -13.21 -14.18 -3.38
CA ARG A 59 -14.57 -13.74 -3.69
C ARG A 59 -14.65 -12.24 -4.00
N ARG A 60 -13.92 -11.41 -3.26
CA ARG A 60 -13.79 -9.97 -3.57
C ARG A 60 -13.27 -9.72 -4.98
N SER A 61 -12.24 -10.47 -5.38
CA SER A 61 -11.67 -10.39 -6.74
C SER A 61 -12.71 -10.75 -7.80
N GLN A 62 -13.49 -11.82 -7.59
CA GLN A 62 -14.58 -12.22 -8.50
C GLN A 62 -15.69 -11.17 -8.62
N LEU A 63 -15.96 -10.42 -7.54
CA LEU A 63 -16.94 -9.33 -7.53
C LEU A 63 -16.38 -8.02 -8.12
N GLY A 64 -15.13 -8.00 -8.60
CA GLY A 64 -14.46 -6.79 -9.10
C GLY A 64 -14.13 -5.78 -8.02
N ILE A 65 -14.16 -6.17 -6.74
CA ILE A 65 -13.98 -5.24 -5.61
C ILE A 65 -12.48 -5.10 -5.32
N THR A 66 -11.87 -4.12 -5.95
CA THR A 66 -10.48 -3.73 -5.74
C THR A 66 -10.37 -2.67 -4.65
N GLN A 67 -9.25 -2.66 -3.93
CA GLN A 67 -8.92 -1.59 -2.99
C GLN A 67 -7.44 -1.30 -3.11
N HIS A 68 -7.10 -0.02 -3.24
CA HIS A 68 -5.71 0.43 -3.26
C HIS A 68 -5.06 0.17 -1.90
N ARG A 69 -3.82 -0.33 -1.95
CA ARG A 69 -3.00 -0.58 -0.78
C ARG A 69 -1.61 -0.07 -1.05
N VAL A 70 -1.06 0.65 -0.09
CA VAL A 70 0.34 1.06 -0.11
C VAL A 70 1.14 0.03 0.64
N TYR A 71 2.14 -0.52 -0.04
CA TYR A 71 3.20 -1.29 0.56
C TYR A 71 4.44 -0.40 0.63
N ALA A 72 5.06 -0.34 1.81
CA ALA A 72 6.33 0.34 2.01
C ALA A 72 7.38 -0.71 2.35
N LEU A 73 8.56 -0.61 1.73
CA LEU A 73 9.72 -1.40 2.12
C LEU A 73 10.61 -0.54 2.99
N LEU A 74 10.75 -0.91 4.26
CA LEU A 74 11.57 -0.15 5.22
C LEU A 74 12.80 -0.97 5.60
N ARG A 75 13.96 -0.30 5.62
CA ARG A 75 15.23 -0.86 6.08
C ARG A 75 15.39 -0.67 7.58
N ASN A 76 15.60 -1.77 8.30
CA ASN A 76 16.02 -1.72 9.68
C ASN A 76 17.51 -1.33 9.75
N ARG A 77 17.87 -0.32 10.54
CA ARG A 77 19.26 0.15 10.64
C ARG A 77 20.16 -0.82 11.42
N ASP A 78 19.60 -1.54 12.38
CA ASP A 78 20.34 -2.43 13.27
C ASP A 78 20.64 -3.76 12.58
N SER A 79 19.64 -4.39 11.97
CA SER A 79 19.81 -5.68 11.29
C SER A 79 20.23 -5.54 9.82
N GLY A 80 20.04 -4.35 9.21
CA GLY A 80 20.26 -4.12 7.79
C GLY A 80 19.18 -4.69 6.87
N ASP A 81 18.28 -5.53 7.37
CA ASP A 81 17.22 -6.18 6.61
C ASP A 81 16.12 -5.20 6.20
N CYS A 82 15.51 -5.45 5.05
CA CYS A 82 14.29 -4.76 4.65
C CYS A 82 13.05 -5.61 4.85
N ARG A 83 12.00 -4.98 5.41
CA ARG A 83 10.72 -5.63 5.63
C ARG A 83 9.57 -4.83 5.02
N PHE A 84 8.56 -5.58 4.57
CA PHE A 84 7.34 -5.00 4.03
C PHE A 84 6.42 -4.52 5.15
N TYR A 85 5.90 -3.32 4.96
CA TYR A 85 4.86 -2.70 5.78
C TYR A 85 3.67 -2.36 4.89
N ILE A 86 2.47 -2.42 5.45
CA ILE A 86 1.24 -1.98 4.79
C ILE A 86 0.71 -0.76 5.52
N LEU A 87 0.32 0.26 4.76
CA LEU A 87 -0.43 1.38 5.30
C LEU A 87 -1.82 0.89 5.71
N HIS A 88 -2.05 0.83 7.02
CA HIS A 88 -3.33 0.48 7.60
C HIS A 88 -4.09 1.76 7.99
N GLN A 89 -5.20 2.00 7.30
CA GLN A 89 -6.19 2.98 7.73
C GLN A 89 -7.03 2.42 8.87
N LYS A 90 -7.06 3.10 10.00
CA LYS A 90 -8.03 2.83 11.05
C LYS A 90 -9.17 3.83 10.95
N LEU A 91 -10.40 3.33 11.02
CA LEU A 91 -11.55 4.20 11.22
C LEU A 91 -11.38 4.94 12.56
N ASN A 92 -11.48 6.27 12.55
CA ASN A 92 -11.38 7.14 13.73
C ASN A 92 -10.05 7.05 14.51
N SER A 93 -8.94 6.65 13.86
CA SER A 93 -7.61 6.65 14.49
C SER A 93 -6.55 6.97 13.45
N ARG A 94 -5.34 7.28 13.93
CA ARG A 94 -4.19 7.61 13.07
C ARG A 94 -3.82 6.44 12.16
N ASN A 95 -3.45 6.76 10.93
CA ASN A 95 -2.83 5.82 10.01
C ASN A 95 -1.54 5.26 10.60
N ARG A 96 -1.26 3.98 10.32
CA ARG A 96 -0.04 3.32 10.79
C ARG A 96 0.51 2.38 9.74
N LEU A 97 1.83 2.32 9.62
CA LEU A 97 2.50 1.27 8.85
C LEU A 97 2.64 0.03 9.74
N VAL A 98 2.08 -1.09 9.30
CA VAL A 98 2.11 -2.36 10.03
C VAL A 98 2.94 -3.37 9.25
N ILE A 99 3.89 -4.00 9.94
CA ILE A 99 4.77 -5.04 9.37
C ILE A 99 3.95 -6.25 8.87
N VAL A 100 4.27 -6.70 7.66
CA VAL A 100 3.70 -7.92 7.06
C VAL A 100 4.57 -9.11 7.42
N ARG A 101 4.30 -9.72 8.58
CA ARG A 101 5.14 -10.81 9.13
C ARG A 101 5.18 -12.08 8.28
N SER A 102 4.19 -12.29 7.42
CA SER A 102 4.13 -13.46 6.53
C SER A 102 5.07 -13.35 5.33
N LEU A 103 5.57 -12.15 5.02
CA LEU A 103 6.52 -11.94 3.92
C LEU A 103 7.96 -12.03 4.44
N PRO A 104 8.87 -12.65 3.68
CA PRO A 104 10.28 -12.74 4.07
C PRO A 104 10.95 -11.36 4.04
N PRO A 105 12.01 -11.15 4.82
CA PRO A 105 12.93 -10.04 4.60
C PRO A 105 13.50 -10.09 3.18
N VAL A 106 13.75 -8.93 2.58
CA VAL A 106 14.34 -8.82 1.24
C VAL A 106 15.53 -7.87 1.26
N SER A 107 16.35 -7.94 0.21
CA SER A 107 17.47 -7.01 0.04
C SER A 107 16.99 -5.58 -0.25
N SER A 108 17.78 -4.63 0.27
CA SER A 108 17.88 -3.21 -0.09
C SER A 108 17.49 -2.76 -1.48
N ARG A 109 18.05 -3.44 -2.45
CA ARG A 109 18.33 -2.88 -3.77
C ARG A 109 17.60 -3.68 -4.81
N GLY A 110 16.42 -3.20 -5.17
CA GLY A 110 15.62 -3.87 -6.19
C GLY A 110 14.61 -2.95 -6.84
N SER A 111 14.17 -3.36 -8.03
CA SER A 111 13.05 -2.77 -8.74
C SER A 111 11.75 -3.47 -8.34
N PHE A 112 10.69 -2.69 -8.18
CA PHE A 112 9.36 -3.17 -7.81
C PHE A 112 8.39 -2.83 -8.93
N VAL A 113 7.66 -3.83 -9.41
CA VAL A 113 6.64 -3.65 -10.45
C VAL A 113 5.33 -4.23 -9.94
N SER A 114 4.27 -3.42 -9.94
CA SER A 114 2.92 -3.90 -9.59
C SER A 114 2.14 -4.27 -10.86
N VAL A 115 1.54 -5.46 -10.86
CA VAL A 115 0.66 -5.95 -11.92
C VAL A 115 -0.58 -6.57 -11.27
N GLY A 116 -1.71 -5.88 -11.37
CA GLY A 116 -2.95 -6.30 -10.69
C GLY A 116 -2.78 -6.38 -9.16
N SER A 117 -3.04 -7.54 -8.58
CA SER A 117 -2.87 -7.81 -7.14
C SER A 117 -1.50 -8.38 -6.76
N LYS A 118 -0.56 -8.45 -7.71
CA LYS A 118 0.77 -9.03 -7.51
C LYS A 118 1.83 -7.94 -7.62
N VAL A 119 2.87 -8.07 -6.79
CA VAL A 119 4.06 -7.24 -6.85
C VAL A 119 5.25 -8.13 -7.17
N TYR A 120 5.95 -7.77 -8.23
CA TYR A 120 7.17 -8.43 -8.68
C TYR A 120 8.36 -7.65 -8.16
N VAL A 121 9.24 -8.34 -7.45
CA VAL A 121 10.45 -7.79 -6.85
C VAL A 121 11.62 -8.39 -7.60
N PHE A 122 12.48 -7.54 -8.14
CA PHE A 122 13.71 -7.93 -8.80
C PHE A 122 14.86 -7.23 -8.12
N ASN A 123 15.70 -7.97 -7.41
CA ASN A 123 16.87 -7.45 -6.70
C ASN A 123 18.13 -8.23 -7.12
N ASP A 124 19.30 -7.79 -6.67
CA ASP A 124 20.58 -8.41 -7.04
C ASP A 124 20.71 -9.91 -6.61
N VAL A 125 19.83 -10.37 -5.72
CA VAL A 125 19.86 -11.67 -5.04
C VAL A 125 18.58 -12.49 -5.28
N ASP A 126 17.41 -11.86 -5.32
CA ASP A 126 16.09 -12.48 -5.33
C ASP A 126 15.22 -11.97 -6.49
N ALA A 127 14.46 -12.90 -7.09
CA ALA A 127 13.30 -12.60 -7.91
C ALA A 127 12.05 -13.18 -7.22
N LEU A 128 11.16 -12.32 -6.73
CA LEU A 128 10.01 -12.72 -5.92
C LEU A 128 8.71 -12.20 -6.52
N CYS A 129 7.69 -13.05 -6.51
CA CYS A 129 6.31 -12.66 -6.75
C CYS A 129 5.58 -12.63 -5.41
N ILE A 130 5.13 -11.45 -5.02
CA ILE A 130 4.32 -11.22 -3.82
C ILE A 130 2.85 -11.14 -4.24
N ASP A 131 2.03 -12.02 -3.69
CA ASP A 131 0.57 -11.91 -3.76
C ASP A 131 0.08 -11.00 -2.63
N CYS A 132 -0.41 -9.81 -2.99
CA CYS A 132 -0.91 -8.81 -2.04
C CYS A 132 -2.26 -9.20 -1.40
N ALA A 133 -2.99 -10.15 -1.98
CA ALA A 133 -4.26 -10.61 -1.44
C ALA A 133 -4.06 -11.59 -0.28
N SER A 134 -3.15 -12.55 -0.44
CA SER A 134 -2.80 -13.56 0.58
C SER A 134 -1.58 -13.20 1.42
N HIS A 135 -0.83 -12.16 1.06
CA HIS A 135 0.47 -11.81 1.66
C HIS A 135 1.45 -12.99 1.66
N THR A 136 1.54 -13.68 0.53
CA THR A 136 2.47 -14.80 0.30
C THR A 136 3.50 -14.41 -0.74
N ALA A 137 4.76 -14.77 -0.53
CA ALA A 137 5.83 -14.61 -1.50
C ALA A 137 6.21 -15.97 -2.09
N GLN A 138 6.46 -16.02 -3.39
CA GLN A 138 7.04 -17.19 -4.06
C GLN A 138 8.20 -16.75 -4.96
N PRO A 139 9.28 -17.55 -5.03
CA PRO A 139 10.36 -17.29 -5.96
C PRO A 139 9.85 -17.42 -7.39
N ILE A 140 10.32 -16.54 -8.26
CA ILE A 140 10.08 -16.61 -9.70
C ILE A 140 11.21 -17.46 -10.30
N PRO A 141 10.93 -18.29 -11.32
CA PRO A 141 11.97 -19.02 -12.04
C PRO A 141 13.11 -18.10 -12.46
N ASP A 142 14.34 -18.60 -12.37
CA ASP A 142 15.55 -17.86 -12.75
C ASP A 142 15.39 -17.29 -14.17
N MET A 143 15.60 -15.98 -14.26
CA MET A 143 15.60 -15.29 -15.55
C MET A 143 16.82 -15.79 -16.36
N PRO A 144 16.67 -16.09 -17.66
CA PRO A 144 17.77 -16.61 -18.48
C PRO A 144 19.04 -15.74 -18.50
N GLN A 145 18.89 -14.45 -18.18
CA GLN A 145 19.99 -13.53 -17.91
C GLN A 145 19.61 -12.62 -16.74
N ARG A 146 20.44 -12.61 -15.69
CA ARG A 146 20.38 -11.55 -14.67
C ARG A 146 20.74 -10.25 -15.38
N ILE A 147 19.78 -9.33 -15.49
CA ILE A 147 20.09 -7.95 -15.81
C ILE A 147 20.83 -7.42 -14.59
N SER A 148 22.16 -7.57 -14.56
CA SER A 148 22.97 -6.84 -13.61
C SER A 148 22.72 -5.38 -13.92
N ALA A 149 22.01 -4.70 -13.02
CA ALA A 149 21.91 -3.27 -13.10
C ALA A 149 23.35 -2.76 -13.08
N THR A 150 23.81 -2.24 -14.22
CA THR A 150 24.87 -1.23 -14.17
C THR A 150 24.41 -0.21 -13.14
N PRO A 151 25.31 0.31 -12.27
CA PRO A 151 24.94 1.39 -11.38
C PRO A 151 24.50 2.54 -12.29
N MET A 152 23.18 2.63 -12.53
CA MET A 152 22.61 3.78 -13.19
C MET A 152 23.05 4.95 -12.32
N PRO A 153 23.53 6.05 -12.91
CA PRO A 153 23.65 7.28 -12.17
C PRO A 153 22.22 7.67 -11.80
N SER A 154 21.78 7.17 -10.64
CA SER A 154 20.54 7.50 -9.97
C SER A 154 20.67 8.95 -9.52
N ARG A 155 20.60 9.87 -10.48
CA ARG A 155 20.31 11.26 -10.20
C ARG A 155 18.82 11.31 -9.89
N ASP A 156 18.53 11.29 -8.60
CA ASP A 156 17.61 12.19 -7.89
C ASP A 156 16.12 12.22 -8.25
N TRP A 157 15.63 11.35 -9.13
CA TRP A 157 14.19 11.24 -9.45
C TRP A 157 13.53 10.06 -8.71
N GLU A 158 13.98 9.80 -7.48
CA GLU A 158 13.30 8.85 -6.60
C GLU A 158 12.01 9.50 -6.05
N GLY A 159 10.89 8.78 -6.09
CA GLY A 159 9.68 9.16 -5.36
C GLY A 159 8.56 9.85 -6.15
N GLY A 160 8.61 9.85 -7.48
CA GLY A 160 7.47 10.26 -8.31
C GLY A 160 6.44 9.14 -8.53
N CYS A 161 5.18 9.49 -8.79
CA CYS A 161 4.15 8.52 -9.20
C CYS A 161 3.21 9.10 -10.25
N VAL A 162 2.57 8.22 -11.02
CA VAL A 162 1.59 8.62 -12.04
C VAL A 162 0.17 8.40 -11.51
N VAL A 163 -0.66 9.44 -11.59
CA VAL A 163 -2.10 9.40 -11.32
C VAL A 163 -2.82 10.05 -12.49
N ASP A 164 -3.80 9.36 -13.06
CA ASP A 164 -4.62 9.88 -14.16
C ASP A 164 -3.77 10.47 -15.31
N ASP A 165 -2.80 9.67 -15.79
CA ASP A 165 -1.82 10.01 -16.82
C ASP A 165 -0.93 11.23 -16.54
N VAL A 166 -0.94 11.77 -15.31
CA VAL A 166 -0.10 12.89 -14.88
C VAL A 166 0.96 12.39 -13.90
N LEU A 167 2.21 12.79 -14.13
CA LEU A 167 3.32 12.47 -13.25
C LEU A 167 3.39 13.48 -12.11
N TYR A 168 3.30 13.00 -10.87
CA TYR A 168 3.44 13.77 -9.65
C TYR A 168 4.78 13.48 -8.99
N TYR A 169 5.44 14.52 -8.51
CA TYR A 169 6.73 14.42 -7.81
C TYR A 169 6.83 15.54 -6.77
N LEU A 170 7.39 15.24 -5.60
CA LEU A 170 7.65 16.28 -4.60
C LEU A 170 9.06 16.85 -4.83
N ASP A 171 9.12 18.13 -5.19
CA ASP A 171 10.35 18.90 -5.20
C ASP A 171 10.68 19.30 -3.76
N CYS A 172 11.67 18.63 -3.16
CA CYS A 172 12.08 18.89 -1.78
C CYS A 172 12.84 20.20 -1.61
N SER A 173 13.45 20.73 -2.68
CA SER A 173 14.16 22.01 -2.67
C SER A 173 13.18 23.17 -2.64
N ASP A 174 12.18 23.15 -3.53
CA ASP A 174 11.17 24.20 -3.62
C ASP A 174 9.95 23.94 -2.72
N LYS A 175 9.92 22.79 -2.04
CA LYS A 175 8.83 22.34 -1.15
C LYS A 175 7.48 22.37 -1.85
N ALA A 176 7.47 21.97 -3.11
CA ALA A 176 6.30 22.04 -3.98
C ALA A 176 6.00 20.66 -4.55
N LEU A 177 4.73 20.27 -4.50
CA LEU A 177 4.26 19.10 -5.23
C LEU A 177 4.08 19.51 -6.69
N ARG A 178 4.88 18.95 -7.59
CA ARG A 178 4.87 19.23 -9.02
C ARG A 178 4.07 18.16 -9.77
N ALA A 179 3.39 18.59 -10.81
CA ALA A 179 2.64 17.75 -11.72
C ALA A 179 3.12 18.01 -13.16
N PHE A 180 3.39 16.95 -13.92
CA PHE A 180 3.71 17.01 -15.34
C PHE A 180 2.58 16.36 -16.13
N ASP A 181 1.93 17.15 -16.97
CA ASP A 181 0.93 16.68 -17.92
C ASP A 181 1.61 16.39 -19.28
N PRO A 182 1.75 15.12 -19.68
CA PRO A 182 2.37 14.75 -20.95
C PRO A 182 1.57 15.23 -22.17
N LYS A 183 0.24 15.36 -22.06
CA LYS A 183 -0.64 15.80 -23.16
C LYS A 183 -0.42 17.27 -23.47
N GLN A 184 -0.15 18.06 -22.43
CA GLN A 184 0.17 19.49 -22.56
C GLN A 184 1.67 19.75 -22.63
N SER A 185 2.50 18.72 -22.43
CA SER A 185 3.95 18.81 -22.28
C SER A 185 4.38 19.91 -21.30
N ARG A 186 3.69 20.02 -20.16
CA ARG A 186 3.82 21.16 -19.24
C ARG A 186 3.93 20.72 -17.79
N TRP A 187 4.82 21.38 -17.06
CA TRP A 187 4.91 21.31 -15.60
C TRP A 187 4.00 22.36 -14.95
N SER A 188 3.33 21.98 -13.87
CA SER A 188 2.56 22.85 -13.00
C SER A 188 2.80 22.52 -11.53
N VAL A 189 2.51 23.46 -10.63
CA VAL A 189 2.50 23.22 -9.18
C VAL A 189 1.09 22.79 -8.78
N VAL A 190 1.00 21.84 -7.85
CA VAL A 190 -0.26 21.46 -7.20
C VAL A 190 -0.55 22.48 -6.10
N ASN A 191 -1.57 23.31 -6.31
CA ASN A 191 -1.93 24.40 -5.41
C ASN A 191 -2.61 23.91 -4.13
N GLY A 192 -2.56 24.72 -3.07
CA GLY A 192 -3.30 24.49 -1.81
C GLY A 192 -2.56 23.64 -0.78
N LEU A 193 -1.29 23.30 -1.05
CA LEU A 193 -0.43 22.52 -0.16
C LEU A 193 0.79 23.30 0.32
N ASP A 194 0.95 24.56 -0.11
CA ASP A 194 2.17 25.36 0.05
C ASP A 194 2.54 25.55 1.54
N GLU A 195 1.58 25.96 2.36
CA GLU A 195 1.78 26.13 3.81
C GLU A 195 2.14 24.82 4.50
N PHE A 196 1.46 23.73 4.13
CA PHE A 196 1.69 22.40 4.69
C PHE A 196 3.09 21.87 4.34
N LEU A 197 3.46 21.91 3.07
CA LEU A 197 4.77 21.43 2.63
C LEU A 197 5.89 22.31 3.20
N ALA A 198 5.70 23.63 3.23
CA ALA A 198 6.64 24.54 3.85
C ALA A 198 6.83 24.23 5.36
N ALA A 199 5.77 23.95 6.10
CA ALA A 199 5.87 23.63 7.52
C ALA A 199 6.49 22.25 7.77
N GLU A 200 6.05 21.24 7.03
CA GLU A 200 6.25 19.84 7.41
C GLU A 200 7.46 19.18 6.73
N THR A 201 7.84 19.61 5.52
CA THR A 201 8.94 18.96 4.76
C THR A 201 10.27 19.71 4.85
N THR A 202 10.36 20.80 5.62
CA THR A 202 11.54 21.69 5.67
C THR A 202 12.87 21.00 6.01
N GLN A 203 12.84 19.96 6.85
CA GLN A 203 14.05 19.23 7.25
C GLN A 203 14.18 17.86 6.54
N SER A 204 13.27 17.56 5.61
CA SER A 204 13.23 16.25 4.98
C SER A 204 14.22 16.14 3.84
N LYS A 205 15.05 15.09 3.88
CA LYS A 205 15.97 14.74 2.78
C LYS A 205 15.42 13.63 1.88
N TRP A 206 14.23 13.12 2.19
CA TRP A 206 13.61 12.01 1.48
C TRP A 206 12.10 12.14 1.53
N ALA A 207 11.47 12.03 0.37
CA ALA A 207 10.03 11.95 0.23
C ALA A 207 9.67 11.03 -0.94
N ASN A 208 8.57 10.31 -0.79
CA ASN A 208 7.99 9.46 -1.83
C ASN A 208 6.51 9.78 -1.98
N VAL A 209 6.09 10.04 -3.21
CA VAL A 209 4.69 10.18 -3.61
C VAL A 209 4.26 8.86 -4.22
N VAL A 210 3.12 8.33 -3.78
CA VAL A 210 2.52 7.12 -4.37
C VAL A 210 1.04 7.32 -4.64
N LYS A 211 0.54 6.68 -5.71
CA LYS A 211 -0.89 6.66 -6.02
C LYS A 211 -1.66 5.96 -4.91
N TYR A 212 -2.71 6.61 -4.41
CA TYR A 212 -3.52 6.13 -3.31
C TYR A 212 -5.03 6.25 -3.55
N GLY A 213 -5.52 5.69 -4.65
CA GLY A 213 -6.92 5.81 -5.05
C GLY A 213 -7.07 6.40 -6.45
N GLU A 214 -8.29 6.74 -6.82
CA GLU A 214 -8.63 7.19 -8.17
C GLU A 214 -8.17 8.63 -8.47
N MET A 215 -8.11 9.50 -7.46
CA MET A 215 -7.59 10.87 -7.57
C MET A 215 -6.92 11.27 -6.26
N LYS A 216 -6.03 10.42 -5.77
CA LYS A 216 -5.44 10.55 -4.44
C LYS A 216 -3.99 10.13 -4.43
N LEU A 217 -3.21 10.82 -3.61
CA LEU A 217 -1.81 10.56 -3.36
C LEU A 217 -1.61 10.26 -1.88
N ALA A 218 -0.67 9.38 -1.58
CA ALA A 218 -0.05 9.30 -0.27
C ALA A 218 1.39 9.81 -0.39
N LEU A 219 1.69 10.86 0.36
CA LEU A 219 3.01 11.45 0.46
C LEU A 219 3.68 10.95 1.74
N PHE A 220 4.79 10.23 1.59
CA PHE A 220 5.63 9.78 2.69
C PHE A 220 6.87 10.64 2.77
N PHE A 221 7.27 11.05 3.96
CA PHE A 221 8.51 11.81 4.16
C PHE A 221 9.07 11.59 5.55
N LEU A 222 10.39 11.81 5.68
CA LEU A 222 11.06 11.76 6.99
C LEU A 222 10.96 13.11 7.69
N LYS A 223 10.65 13.09 8.97
CA LYS A 223 10.67 14.27 9.86
C LYS A 223 11.46 13.94 11.11
N THR A 224 12.07 14.96 11.73
CA THR A 224 12.63 14.84 13.08
C THR A 224 11.62 15.39 14.07
N HIS A 225 11.19 14.58 15.03
CA HIS A 225 10.27 14.95 16.11
C HIS A 225 10.94 14.62 17.44
N ASP A 226 11.14 15.61 18.30
CA ASP A 226 11.82 15.47 19.60
C ASP A 226 13.18 14.73 19.53
N GLY A 227 13.97 15.03 18.50
CA GLY A 227 15.28 14.40 18.27
C GLY A 227 15.22 12.99 17.68
N LYS A 228 14.03 12.41 17.47
CA LYS A 228 13.83 11.11 16.83
C LYS A 228 13.40 11.26 15.38
N LYS A 229 13.84 10.33 14.52
CA LYS A 229 13.38 10.28 13.13
C LYS A 229 12.05 9.53 13.07
N VAL A 230 11.07 10.14 12.44
CA VAL A 230 9.74 9.55 12.23
C VAL A 230 9.39 9.56 10.75
N ILE A 231 8.59 8.60 10.31
CA ILE A 231 8.01 8.62 8.96
C ILE A 231 6.59 9.14 9.09
N CYS A 232 6.31 10.21 8.35
CA CYS A 232 4.97 10.77 8.23
C CYS A 232 4.32 10.31 6.93
N CYS A 233 3.00 10.27 6.93
CA CYS A 233 2.17 10.05 5.75
C CYS A 233 1.10 11.13 5.68
N ALA A 234 1.00 11.81 4.54
CA ALA A 234 -0.10 12.71 4.22
C ALA A 234 -0.94 12.13 3.08
N GLU A 235 -2.24 12.00 3.29
CA GLU A 235 -3.19 11.65 2.24
C GLU A 235 -3.69 12.94 1.59
N ILE A 236 -3.56 13.02 0.27
CA ILE A 236 -3.88 14.22 -0.51
C ILE A 236 -4.89 13.83 -1.59
N ALA A 237 -6.06 14.43 -1.55
CA ALA A 237 -7.02 14.37 -2.65
C ALA A 237 -6.65 15.39 -3.72
N LEU A 238 -6.72 14.96 -4.99
CA LEU A 238 -6.43 15.79 -6.15
C LEU A 238 -7.72 16.26 -6.80
N GLU A 239 -7.75 17.52 -7.20
CA GLU A 239 -8.84 18.15 -7.94
C GLU A 239 -8.26 18.85 -9.18
N ARG A 240 -8.82 18.57 -10.36
CA ARG A 240 -8.51 19.32 -11.59
C ARG A 240 -9.55 20.41 -11.79
N ARG A 241 -9.10 21.65 -12.00
CA ARG A 241 -9.97 22.80 -12.23
C ARG A 241 -9.88 23.29 -13.67
N GLN A 242 -10.81 24.17 -14.05
CA GLN A 242 -10.82 24.81 -15.37
C GLN A 242 -9.49 25.54 -15.61
N GLY A 243 -8.96 25.47 -16.83
CA GLY A 243 -7.64 26.04 -17.18
C GLY A 243 -6.45 25.09 -16.96
N GLY A 244 -6.69 23.85 -16.55
CA GLY A 244 -5.65 22.84 -16.35
C GLY A 244 -4.89 22.99 -15.03
N GLU A 245 -5.43 23.77 -14.09
CA GLU A 245 -4.90 23.85 -12.73
C GLU A 245 -5.18 22.55 -11.97
N ILE A 246 -4.24 22.18 -11.12
CA ILE A 246 -4.35 21.03 -10.23
C ILE A 246 -4.26 21.53 -8.80
N TRP A 247 -5.21 21.11 -7.98
CA TRP A 247 -5.31 21.46 -6.57
C TRP A 247 -5.19 20.21 -5.71
N GLY A 248 -4.50 20.34 -4.59
CA GLY A 248 -4.35 19.32 -3.58
C GLY A 248 -5.09 19.71 -2.31
N LYS A 249 -5.90 18.80 -1.78
CA LYS A 249 -6.55 18.94 -0.47
C LYS A 249 -6.02 17.85 0.44
N MET A 250 -5.41 18.24 1.56
CA MET A 250 -5.00 17.30 2.59
C MET A 250 -6.24 16.68 3.25
N GLU A 251 -6.35 15.35 3.21
CA GLU A 251 -7.41 14.59 3.86
C GLU A 251 -6.98 14.05 5.23
N SER A 252 -5.71 13.65 5.37
CA SER A 252 -5.14 13.20 6.64
C SER A 252 -3.63 13.44 6.69
N PHE A 253 -3.10 13.53 7.90
CA PHE A 253 -1.66 13.65 8.18
C PHE A 253 -1.35 12.94 9.49
N ASP A 254 -0.53 11.89 9.42
CA ASP A 254 -0.22 11.04 10.56
C ASP A 254 1.26 10.63 10.58
N VAL A 255 1.80 10.49 11.79
CA VAL A 255 3.05 9.75 12.01
C VAL A 255 2.75 8.25 11.91
N VAL A 256 3.35 7.58 10.93
CA VAL A 256 3.06 6.18 10.61
C VAL A 256 4.12 5.20 11.11
N ILE A 257 5.34 5.67 11.38
CA ILE A 257 6.45 4.95 12.03
C ILE A 257 7.15 5.92 12.98
N GLU A 258 7.39 5.49 14.21
CA GLU A 258 8.26 6.16 15.18
C GLU A 258 9.52 5.30 15.36
N ASP A 259 10.72 5.91 15.38
CA ASP A 259 11.92 5.21 15.87
C ASP A 259 11.67 4.87 17.35
N GLY A 260 11.48 3.57 17.61
CA GLY A 260 11.32 2.99 18.94
C GLY A 260 12.66 2.78 19.60
#